data_AF-A0A0J0YN64-F1
#
_entry.id   AF-A0A0J0YN64-F1
#
_cell.length_a   1.000
_cell.length_b   1.000
_cell.length_c   1.000
_cell.angle_alpha   90.00
_cell.angle_beta   90.00
_cell.angle_gamma   90.00
#
_symmetry.space_group_name_H-M   'P 1'
#
loop_
_entity.id
_entity.type
_entity.pdbx_description
1 polymer ?
#
loop_
_entity_poly.entity_id
_entity_poly.type
_entity_poly.pdbx_seq_one_letter_code
_entity_poly.pdbx_strand_id
1 'polypeptide(L)' 'MVVETLFDLGEKLNLFPEKNPIEPLFNSKDIRFFPKWNFKIVYRIEKSRIYILDIFSVSQNPKNYRL' A
#
# COMPACT_ATOMS: atom_id res chain seq x y z
N MET A 1 -12.78 4.55 -8.41
CA MET A 1 -11.45 4.82 -9.02
C MET A 1 -10.33 4.58 -7.99
N VAL A 2 -9.06 4.52 -8.40
CA VAL A 2 -7.93 4.36 -7.45
C VAL A 2 -7.88 5.53 -6.47
N VAL A 3 -8.12 6.76 -6.94
CA VAL A 3 -8.14 7.97 -6.10
C VAL A 3 -9.20 7.88 -4.99
N GLU A 4 -10.44 7.50 -5.32
CA GLU A 4 -11.50 7.26 -4.32
C GLU A 4 -11.10 6.18 -3.31
N THR A 5 -10.39 5.15 -3.77
CA THR A 5 -9.90 4.10 -2.88
C THR A 5 -8.91 4.65 -1.86
N LEU A 6 -8.10 5.66 -2.20
CA LEU A 6 -7.16 6.27 -1.24
C LEU A 6 -7.89 7.00 -0.12
N PHE A 7 -9.00 7.68 -0.42
CA PHE A 7 -9.83 8.34 0.59
C PHE A 7 -10.46 7.30 1.54
N ASP A 8 -11.11 6.27 0.99
CA ASP A 8 -11.70 5.18 1.79
C ASP A 8 -10.64 4.40 2.61
N LEU A 9 -9.45 4.22 2.03
CA LEU A 9 -8.36 3.51 2.67
C LEU A 9 -7.80 4.33 3.84
N GLY A 10 -7.72 5.65 3.71
CA GLY A 10 -7.29 6.54 4.79
C GLY A 10 -8.11 6.35 6.07
N GLU A 11 -9.44 6.33 5.96
CA GLU A 11 -10.33 6.10 7.10
C GLU A 11 -10.13 4.71 7.73
N LYS A 12 -10.03 3.67 6.90
CA LYS A 12 -9.86 2.28 7.37
C LYS A 12 -8.50 2.04 8.02
N LEU A 13 -7.44 2.60 7.44
CA LEU A 13 -6.09 2.48 7.96
C LEU A 13 -5.90 3.25 9.27
N ASN A 14 -6.66 4.33 9.49
CA ASN A 14 -6.66 5.03 10.78
C ASN A 14 -7.20 4.16 11.93
N LEU A 15 -8.06 3.18 11.62
CA LEU A 15 -8.63 2.26 12.60
C LEU A 15 -7.80 0.98 12.75
N PHE A 16 -7.41 0.36 11.62
CA PHE A 16 -6.74 -0.94 11.61
C PHE A 16 -5.62 -0.97 10.55
N PRO A 17 -4.50 -0.27 10.79
CA PRO A 17 -3.42 -0.16 9.81
C PRO A 17 -2.76 -1.51 9.51
N GLU A 18 -2.76 -2.43 10.49
CA GLU A 18 -2.15 -3.76 10.37
C GLU A 18 -3.04 -4.81 9.69
N LYS A 19 -4.24 -4.44 9.23
CA LYS A 19 -5.20 -5.40 8.66
C LYS A 19 -4.73 -6.03 7.36
N ASN A 20 -3.96 -5.29 6.55
CA ASN A 20 -3.54 -5.78 5.23
C ASN A 20 -2.20 -6.55 5.31
N PRO A 21 -1.87 -7.39 4.32
CA PRO A 21 -0.65 -8.21 4.36
C PRO A 21 0.64 -7.39 4.39
N ILE A 22 1.68 -7.96 4.99
CA ILE A 22 3.05 -7.46 4.94
C ILE A 22 3.55 -7.50 3.49
N GLU A 23 4.27 -6.45 3.07
CA GLU A 23 4.88 -6.39 1.75
C GLU A 23 6.11 -7.30 1.68
N PRO A 24 6.09 -8.38 0.89
CA PRO A 24 7.17 -9.36 0.87
C PRO A 24 8.49 -8.81 0.32
N LEU A 25 8.45 -7.76 -0.51
CA LEU A 25 9.66 -7.16 -1.08
C LEU A 25 10.48 -6.38 -0.05
N PHE A 26 9.87 -5.97 1.07
CA PHE A 26 10.57 -5.31 2.15
C PHE A 26 10.69 -6.26 3.34
N ASN A 27 11.88 -6.35 3.93
CA ASN A 27 12.12 -7.12 5.16
C ASN A 27 11.63 -6.35 6.41
N SER A 28 10.39 -5.88 6.39
CA SER A 28 9.80 -5.07 7.46
C SER A 28 8.32 -5.38 7.63
N LYS A 29 7.91 -5.69 8.87
CA LYS A 29 6.51 -5.91 9.25
C LYS A 29 5.63 -4.66 9.19
N ASP A 30 6.27 -3.49 9.14
CA ASP A 30 5.62 -2.19 9.18
C ASP A 30 5.28 -1.70 7.76
N ILE A 31 5.82 -2.36 6.73
CA ILE A 31 5.50 -2.08 5.33
C ILE A 31 4.50 -3.12 4.83
N ARG A 32 3.38 -2.64 4.32
CA ARG A 32 2.22 -3.45 3.94
C ARG A 32 1.68 -3.00 2.60
N PHE A 33 0.80 -3.82 2.01
CA PHE A 33 0.15 -3.45 0.76
C PHE A 33 -1.35 -3.70 0.77
N PHE A 34 -2.06 -2.94 -0.05
CA PHE A 34 -3.48 -3.11 -0.33
C PHE A 34 -3.69 -3.32 -1.84
N PRO A 35 -4.17 -4.49 -2.28
CA PRO A 35 -4.52 -4.71 -3.67
C PRO A 35 -5.89 -4.08 -3.97
N LYS A 36 -5.97 -3.26 -5.02
CA LYS A 36 -7.24 -2.75 -5.55
C LYS A 36 -7.24 -2.83 -7.06
N TRP A 37 -8.09 -3.70 -7.60
CA TRP A 37 -8.17 -3.97 -9.04
C TRP A 37 -6.79 -4.30 -9.60
N ASN A 38 -6.31 -3.53 -10.58
CA ASN A 38 -5.00 -3.68 -11.19
C ASN A 38 -3.94 -2.84 -10.50
N PHE A 39 -4.13 -2.39 -9.26
CA PHE A 39 -3.17 -1.58 -8.54
C PHE A 39 -2.76 -2.23 -7.22
N LYS A 40 -1.50 -2.00 -6.85
CA LYS A 40 -0.95 -2.31 -5.55
C LYS A 40 -0.54 -1.01 -4.86
N ILE A 41 -1.15 -0.74 -3.72
CA ILE A 41 -0.85 0.44 -2.90
C ILE A 41 0.06 -0.04 -1.77
N VAL A 42 1.29 0.45 -1.71
CA VAL A 42 2.27 0.11 -0.68
C VAL A 42 2.33 1.26 0.33
N TYR A 43 2.28 0.92 1.62
CA TYR A 43 2.32 1.91 2.69
C TYR A 43 3.13 1.43 3.89
N ARG A 44 3.63 2.38 4.68
CA ARG A 44 4.33 2.15 5.94
C ARG A 44 3.52 2.64 7.12
N ILE A 45 3.45 1.81 8.16
CA ILE A 45 2.90 2.16 9.46
C ILE A 45 4.02 2.76 10.31
N GLU A 46 3.81 3.98 10.82
CA GLU A 46 4.67 4.62 11.81
C GLU A 46 3.81 4.98 13.03
N LYS A 47 4.44 5.26 14.17
CA LYS A 47 3.74 5.42 15.47
C LYS A 47 2.58 6.41 15.46
N SER A 48 2.64 7.46 14.63
CA SER A 48 1.61 8.51 14.57
C SER A 48 1.06 8.77 13.17
N ARG A 49 1.56 8.07 12.15
CA ARG A 49 1.28 8.40 10.75
C ARG A 49 1.39 7.16 9.87
N ILE A 50 0.71 7.23 8.74
CA ILE A 50 0.82 6.22 7.68
C ILE A 50 1.34 6.93 6.44
N TYR A 51 2.39 6.37 5.85
CA TYR A 51 2.98 6.91 4.62
C TYR A 51 2.60 6.01 3.46
N ILE A 52 1.92 6.54 2.46
CA ILE A 52 1.81 5.86 1.16
C ILE A 52 3.19 5.96 0.49
N LEU A 53 3.85 4.83 0.31
CA LEU A 53 5.18 4.76 -0.29
C LEU A 53 5.11 4.76 -1.81
N ASP A 54 4.17 3.98 -2.37
CA ASP A 54 4.00 3.85 -3.81
C ASP A 54 2.59 3.34 -4.17
N ILE A 55 2.16 3.64 -5.39
CA ILE A 55 0.95 3.12 -6.01
C ILE A 55 1.28 2.76 -7.45
N PHE A 56 1.29 1.46 -7.74
CA PHE A 56 1.68 1.00 -9.07
C PHE A 56 0.68 0.02 -9.65
N SER A 57 0.59 0.01 -10.98
CA SER A 57 -0.27 -0.93 -11.68
C SER A 57 0.40 -2.30 -11.74
N VAL A 58 -0.30 -3.35 -11.29
CA VAL A 58 0.12 -4.75 -11.48
C VAL A 58 -0.07 -5.24 -12.91
N SER A 59 -0.81 -4.50 -13.76
CA SER A 59 -0.87 -4.78 -15.20
C SER A 59 0.38 -4.30 -15.94
N GLN A 60 1.21 -3.47 -15.30
CA GLN A 60 2.51 -3.07 -15.84
C GLN A 60 3.58 -4.07 -15.38
N ASN A 61 4.43 -4.48 -16.31
CA ASN A 61 5.45 -5.51 -16.09
C ASN A 61 6.38 -5.09 -14.92
N PRO A 62 6.49 -5.89 -13.83
CA PRO A 62 7.26 -5.53 -12.63
C PRO A 62 8.72 -5.18 -12.90
N LYS A 63 9.29 -5.71 -13.98
CA LYS A 63 10.68 -5.43 -14.41
C LYS A 63 10.94 -3.97 -14.80
N ASN A 64 9.90 -3.17 -14.97
CA ASN A 64 10.02 -1.76 -15.35
C ASN A 64 10.10 -0.80 -14.16
N TYR A 65 9.92 -1.28 -12.93
CA TYR A 65 10.10 -0.45 -11.73
C TYR A 65 11.56 -0.54 -11.27
N ARG A 66 12.28 0.60 -11.36
CA ARG A 66 13.57 0.77 -10.68
C ARG A 66 13.28 1.30 -9.28
N LEU A 67 13.43 0.43 -8.27
CA LEU A 67 13.55 0.84 -6.87
C LEU A 67 14.97 1.32 -6.60
#